data_AF-A0A412GRW0-F1
#
_entry.id   AF-A0A412GRW0-F1
#
_cell.length_a   1.000
_cell.length_b   1.000
_cell.length_c   1.000
_cell.angle_alpha   90.00
_cell.angle_beta   90.00
_cell.angle_gamma   90.00
#
_symmetry.space_group_name_H-M   'P 1'
#
loop_
_entity.id
_entity.type
_entity.pdbx_description
1 polymer ?
#
loop_
_entity_poly.entity_id
_entity_poly.type
_entity_poly.pdbx_seq_one_letter_code
_entity_poly.pdbx_strand_id
1 'polypeptide(L)'
;MKWKIVLLLCGISLIIGYFLGVFLPLGLGPCEITNTPISKGDYYGNVINGFVAFGTCSAVIVALFLDEIRSLFKKVTFVIQLNSDEAIEEVENIKGTKKARRYHNSVQFFNNGNINAQNCELYVESASFISDNSITTLTVENAPINWNLGNNIVYIPYQGKKVLPLFEIIAPQKQSTPDGKTDIIPATLKILGLKNIEAKAGKWEIIYCLYSTNSKPQKFKYIVEWNGNWEERQTEMKDILKMKLEML
;
A
#
# COMPACT_ATOMS: atom_id res chain seq x y z
N MET A 1 -12.81 13.49 10.54
CA MET A 1 -13.71 14.41 9.79
C MET A 1 -15.10 13.81 9.55
N LYS A 2 -15.23 12.55 9.12
CA LYS A 2 -16.54 11.98 8.70
C LYS A 2 -17.54 11.67 9.83
N TRP A 3 -17.11 11.30 11.04
CA TRP A 3 -18.04 11.11 12.18
C TRP A 3 -18.70 12.42 12.63
N LYS A 4 -17.99 13.56 12.50
CA LYS A 4 -18.59 14.88 12.76
C LYS A 4 -19.74 15.18 11.78
N ILE A 5 -19.67 14.69 10.55
CA ILE A 5 -20.73 14.85 9.53
C ILE A 5 -21.93 13.97 9.88
N VAL A 6 -21.72 12.73 10.31
CA VAL A 6 -22.82 11.84 10.76
C VAL A 6 -23.53 12.42 11.99
N LEU A 7 -22.76 12.91 12.98
CA LEU A 7 -23.34 13.57 14.16
C LEU A 7 -24.10 14.85 13.80
N LEU A 8 -23.60 15.62 12.83
CA LEU A 8 -24.26 16.82 12.32
C LEU A 8 -25.58 16.48 11.60
N LEU A 9 -25.59 15.42 10.77
CA LEU A 9 -26.80 14.95 10.09
C LEU A 9 -27.85 14.43 11.09
N CYS A 10 -27.44 13.65 12.11
CA CYS A 10 -28.35 13.21 13.17
C CYS A 10 -28.91 14.41 13.97
N GLY A 11 -28.08 15.41 14.26
CA GLY A 11 -28.51 16.65 14.91
C GLY A 11 -29.54 17.41 14.07
N ILE A 12 -29.26 17.59 12.78
CA ILE A 12 -30.17 18.26 11.84
C ILE A 12 -31.48 17.48 11.68
N SER A 13 -31.46 16.14 11.63
CA SER A 13 -32.69 15.35 11.54
C SER A 13 -33.55 15.45 12.80
N LEU A 14 -32.95 15.52 13.99
CA LEU A 14 -33.68 15.74 15.25
C LEU A 14 -34.31 17.14 15.29
N ILE A 15 -33.59 18.16 14.81
CA ILE A 15 -34.08 19.54 14.73
C ILE A 15 -35.25 19.63 13.74
N ILE A 16 -35.10 19.05 12.54
CA ILE A 16 -36.17 19.04 11.52
C ILE A 16 -37.37 18.24 12.01
N GLY A 17 -37.17 17.08 12.65
CA GLY A 17 -38.26 16.28 13.22
C GLY A 17 -39.03 17.03 14.30
N TYR A 18 -38.32 17.73 15.19
CA TYR A 18 -38.93 18.60 16.21
C TYR A 18 -39.75 19.73 15.56
N PHE A 19 -39.18 20.45 14.59
CA PHE A 19 -39.87 21.55 13.93
C PHE A 19 -41.07 21.09 13.08
N LEU A 20 -40.97 19.96 12.39
CA LEU A 20 -42.11 19.37 11.69
C LEU A 20 -43.23 18.97 12.64
N GLY A 21 -42.90 18.41 13.81
CA GLY A 21 -43.90 18.11 14.84
C GLY A 21 -44.60 19.35 15.39
N VAL A 22 -43.84 20.43 15.63
CA VAL A 22 -44.38 21.67 16.18
C VAL A 22 -45.21 22.47 15.17
N PHE A 23 -44.83 22.49 13.89
CA PHE A 23 -45.47 23.34 12.87
C PHE A 23 -46.56 22.64 12.03
N LEU A 24 -46.59 21.30 11.95
CA LEU A 24 -47.70 20.59 11.32
C LEU A 24 -48.82 20.38 12.36
N PRO A 25 -50.10 20.70 12.05
CA PRO A 25 -51.22 20.58 12.97
C PRO A 25 -51.69 19.11 13.07
N LEU A 26 -50.74 18.21 13.36
CA LEU A 26 -50.95 16.78 13.55
C LEU A 26 -51.12 16.42 15.04
N GLY A 27 -51.30 17.43 15.92
CA GLY A 27 -51.38 17.22 17.38
C GLY A 27 -50.03 16.95 18.05
N LEU A 28 -48.91 17.21 17.37
CA LEU A 28 -47.53 17.09 17.85
C LEU A 28 -47.02 18.41 18.47
N GLY A 29 -47.92 19.22 19.02
CA GLY A 29 -47.58 20.46 19.74
C GLY A 29 -46.77 20.20 21.02
N PRO A 30 -46.38 21.26 21.77
CA PRO A 30 -45.66 21.10 23.02
C PRO A 30 -46.43 20.12 23.92
N CYS A 31 -45.73 19.10 24.40
CA CYS A 31 -46.30 18.01 25.19
C CYS A 31 -47.21 18.58 26.29
N GLU A 32 -48.53 18.45 26.15
CA GLU A 32 -49.46 18.86 27.19
C GLU A 32 -49.30 17.89 28.35
N ILE A 33 -48.55 18.32 29.38
CA ILE A 33 -48.36 17.55 30.61
C ILE A 33 -49.71 17.50 31.33
N THR A 34 -50.46 16.45 31.07
CA THR A 34 -51.70 16.15 31.77
C THR A 34 -51.35 15.35 33.02
N ASN A 35 -51.82 15.79 34.19
CA ASN A 35 -51.62 15.09 35.47
C ASN A 35 -52.49 13.83 35.62
N THR A 36 -52.98 13.28 34.50
CA THR A 36 -53.82 12.08 34.49
C THR A 36 -52.95 10.83 34.61
N PRO A 37 -53.26 9.91 35.55
CA PRO A 37 -52.52 8.67 35.66
C PRO A 37 -52.71 7.82 34.41
N ILE A 38 -51.62 7.54 33.71
CA ILE A 38 -51.59 6.65 32.54
C ILE A 38 -51.83 5.19 32.95
N SER A 39 -52.63 4.46 32.17
CA SER A 39 -52.81 3.03 32.36
C SER A 39 -51.50 2.29 32.06
N LYS A 40 -51.29 1.13 32.71
CA LYS A 40 -50.17 0.24 32.38
C LYS A 40 -50.14 -0.11 30.88
N GLY A 41 -51.32 -0.30 30.27
CA GLY A 41 -51.44 -0.57 28.83
C GLY A 41 -50.93 0.58 27.96
N ASP A 42 -51.31 1.81 28.29
CA ASP A 42 -50.88 3.00 27.54
C ASP A 42 -49.39 3.27 27.70
N TYR A 43 -48.84 3.01 28.90
CA TYR A 43 -47.41 3.09 29.14
C TYR A 43 -46.62 2.14 28.25
N TYR A 44 -46.98 0.84 28.22
CA TYR A 44 -46.31 -0.13 27.36
C TYR A 44 -46.53 0.17 25.87
N GLY A 45 -47.72 0.65 25.49
CA GLY A 45 -48.02 1.10 24.13
C GLY A 45 -47.11 2.24 23.68
N ASN A 46 -46.91 3.25 24.52
CA ASN A 46 -46.01 4.37 24.23
C ASN A 46 -44.55 3.94 24.11
N VAL A 47 -44.09 3.03 24.96
CA VAL A 47 -42.73 2.47 24.87
C VAL A 47 -42.53 1.70 23.56
N ILE A 48 -43.49 0.84 23.20
CA ILE A 48 -43.45 0.07 21.95
C ILE A 48 -43.47 1.02 20.75
N ASN A 49 -44.35 2.02 20.73
CA ASN A 49 -44.43 3.02 19.67
C ASN A 49 -43.13 3.81 19.54
N GLY A 50 -42.46 4.11 20.66
CA GLY A 50 -41.12 4.71 20.65
C GLY A 50 -40.08 3.84 19.94
N PHE A 51 -40.06 2.53 20.22
CA PHE A 51 -39.18 1.59 19.52
C PHE A 51 -39.54 1.45 18.03
N VAL A 52 -40.84 1.45 17.68
CA VAL A 52 -41.31 1.40 16.29
C VAL A 52 -40.89 2.66 15.51
N ALA A 53 -41.06 3.84 16.11
CA ALA A 53 -40.62 5.10 15.52
C ALA A 53 -39.10 5.12 15.33
N PHE A 54 -38.33 4.70 16.34
CA PHE A 54 -36.87 4.60 16.23
C PHE A 54 -36.44 3.61 15.14
N GLY A 55 -37.08 2.45 15.06
CA GLY A 55 -36.83 1.45 14.03
C GLY A 55 -37.11 1.98 12.63
N THR A 56 -38.20 2.75 12.46
CA THR A 56 -38.58 3.36 11.19
C THR A 56 -37.59 4.43 10.77
N CYS A 57 -37.21 5.34 11.67
CA CYS A 57 -36.17 6.35 11.41
C CYS A 57 -34.81 5.70 11.08
N SER A 58 -34.43 4.65 11.80
CA SER A 58 -33.19 3.90 11.53
C SER A 58 -33.21 3.24 10.15
N ALA A 59 -34.34 2.65 9.76
CA ALA A 59 -34.52 2.04 8.45
C ALA A 59 -34.40 3.08 7.32
N VAL A 60 -34.97 4.27 7.50
CA VAL A 60 -34.83 5.38 6.55
C VAL A 60 -33.37 5.86 6.46
N ILE A 61 -32.67 6.00 7.59
CA ILE A 61 -31.24 6.36 7.61
C ILE A 61 -30.41 5.30 6.87
N VAL A 62 -30.63 4.02 7.16
CA VAL A 62 -29.92 2.93 6.47
C VAL A 62 -30.26 2.92 4.98
N ALA A 63 -31.50 3.15 4.58
CA ALA A 63 -31.90 3.19 3.18
C ALA A 63 -31.28 4.36 2.42
N LEU A 64 -31.22 5.54 3.05
CA LEU A 64 -30.64 6.75 2.45
C LEU A 64 -29.12 6.70 2.39
N PHE A 65 -28.47 6.08 3.38
CA PHE A 65 -27.01 6.11 3.54
C PHE A 65 -26.34 4.74 3.42
N LEU A 66 -27.01 3.75 2.81
CA LEU A 66 -26.52 2.37 2.76
C LEU A 66 -25.11 2.30 2.16
N ASP A 67 -24.89 3.01 1.07
CA ASP A 67 -23.64 2.98 0.33
C ASP A 67 -22.53 3.77 1.04
N GLU A 68 -22.84 4.90 1.67
CA GLU A 68 -21.90 5.63 2.52
C GLU A 68 -21.48 4.78 3.71
N ILE A 69 -22.42 4.13 4.40
CA ILE A 69 -22.16 3.22 5.52
C ILE A 69 -21.28 2.06 5.04
N ARG A 70 -21.64 1.40 3.94
CA ARG A 70 -20.83 0.33 3.33
C ARG A 70 -19.44 0.83 2.95
N SER A 71 -19.31 2.05 2.46
CA SER A 71 -18.03 2.65 2.09
C SER A 71 -17.08 2.81 3.29
N LEU A 72 -17.61 2.97 4.51
CA LEU A 72 -16.79 3.03 5.73
C LEU A 72 -16.13 1.69 6.05
N PHE A 73 -16.75 0.59 5.64
CA PHE A 73 -16.19 -0.74 5.80
C PHE A 73 -15.25 -1.12 4.66
N LYS A 74 -15.33 -0.45 3.50
CA LYS A 74 -14.41 -0.67 2.38
C LYS A 74 -13.01 -0.18 2.74
N LYS A 75 -12.05 -1.08 2.78
CA LYS A 75 -10.66 -0.80 3.14
C LYS A 75 -9.73 -1.55 2.19
N VAL A 76 -8.79 -0.82 1.58
CA VAL A 76 -7.59 -1.40 0.98
C VAL A 76 -6.49 -1.41 2.02
N THR A 77 -5.74 -2.50 2.13
CA THR A 77 -4.60 -2.60 3.04
C THR A 77 -3.54 -3.42 2.36
N PHE A 78 -2.38 -2.83 2.12
CA PHE A 78 -1.27 -3.56 1.53
C PHE A 78 -0.37 -4.16 2.60
N VAL A 79 0.11 -5.36 2.30
CA VAL A 79 1.27 -5.97 2.94
C VAL A 79 2.36 -6.03 1.87
N ILE A 80 3.47 -5.35 2.15
CA ILE A 80 4.60 -5.23 1.22
C ILE A 80 5.76 -6.02 1.81
N GLN A 81 6.29 -6.97 1.05
CA GLN A 81 7.37 -7.84 1.50
C GLN A 81 8.30 -8.20 0.36
N LEU A 82 9.53 -8.59 0.69
CA LEU A 82 10.44 -9.19 -0.30
C LEU A 82 9.95 -10.58 -0.68
N ASN A 83 10.24 -11.00 -1.91
CA ASN A 83 9.92 -12.33 -2.39
C ASN A 83 10.79 -13.39 -1.70
N SER A 84 12.00 -13.01 -1.29
CA SER A 84 12.97 -13.83 -0.56
C SER A 84 13.83 -12.89 0.31
N ASP A 85 14.24 -13.37 1.47
CA ASP A 85 15.18 -12.64 2.35
C ASP A 85 16.58 -12.55 1.71
N GLU A 86 16.97 -13.59 0.98
CA GLU A 86 18.24 -13.68 0.26
C GLU A 86 18.05 -13.42 -1.25
N ALA A 87 19.14 -13.09 -1.95
CA ALA A 87 19.10 -12.90 -3.39
C ALA A 87 18.87 -14.23 -4.11
N ILE A 88 17.98 -14.20 -5.08
CA ILE A 88 17.65 -15.36 -5.91
C ILE A 88 18.70 -15.45 -7.01
N GLU A 89 19.29 -16.63 -7.14
CA GLU A 89 20.35 -16.92 -8.10
C GLU A 89 19.78 -17.46 -9.41
N GLU A 90 20.21 -16.88 -10.51
CA GLU A 90 20.05 -17.44 -11.84
C GLU A 90 21.39 -18.03 -12.30
N VAL A 91 21.40 -19.34 -12.53
CA VAL A 91 22.61 -20.11 -12.79
C VAL A 91 22.75 -20.43 -14.27
N GLU A 92 23.98 -20.34 -14.78
CA GLU A 92 24.37 -20.84 -16.08
C GLU A 92 25.39 -21.96 -15.93
N ASN A 93 25.31 -22.98 -16.79
CA ASN A 93 26.26 -24.09 -16.81
C ASN A 93 27.34 -23.81 -17.86
N ILE A 94 28.53 -23.43 -17.41
CA ILE A 94 29.66 -23.16 -18.29
C ILE A 94 30.67 -24.30 -18.11
N LYS A 95 30.81 -25.14 -19.14
CA LYS A 95 31.78 -26.26 -19.18
C LYS A 95 31.69 -27.23 -17.99
N GLY A 96 30.48 -27.46 -17.47
CA GLY A 96 30.24 -28.38 -16.35
C GLY A 96 30.24 -27.72 -14.97
N THR A 97 30.64 -26.45 -14.87
CA THR A 97 30.59 -25.67 -13.62
C THR A 97 29.37 -24.76 -13.62
N LYS A 98 28.55 -24.87 -12.58
CA LYS A 98 27.39 -24.01 -12.34
C LYS A 98 27.85 -22.68 -11.75
N LYS A 99 27.68 -21.59 -12.47
CA LYS A 99 28.02 -20.23 -12.03
C LYS A 99 26.81 -19.33 -12.05
N ALA A 100 26.67 -18.45 -11.07
CA ALA A 100 25.67 -17.41 -11.08
C ALA A 100 25.92 -16.46 -12.25
N ARG A 101 24.92 -16.30 -13.10
CA ARG A 101 24.88 -15.26 -14.13
C ARG A 101 24.37 -13.95 -13.54
N ARG A 102 23.43 -14.06 -12.59
CA ARG A 102 22.69 -12.94 -12.03
C ARG A 102 22.14 -13.28 -10.66
N TYR A 103 22.13 -12.29 -9.77
CA TYR A 103 21.33 -12.32 -8.55
C TYR A 103 20.24 -11.27 -8.64
N HIS A 104 19.02 -11.63 -8.25
CA HIS A 104 17.89 -10.71 -8.30
C HIS A 104 16.95 -10.89 -7.12
N ASN A 105 16.16 -9.87 -6.83
CA ASN A 105 15.06 -9.95 -5.87
C ASN A 105 13.87 -9.12 -6.34
N SER A 106 12.70 -9.45 -5.83
CA SER A 106 11.44 -8.84 -6.20
C SER A 106 10.67 -8.43 -4.95
N VAL A 107 9.91 -7.35 -5.06
CA VAL A 107 8.94 -6.95 -4.03
C VAL A 107 7.57 -7.50 -4.39
N GLN A 108 6.85 -7.94 -3.37
CA GLN A 108 5.48 -8.42 -3.46
C GLN A 108 4.55 -7.42 -2.76
N PHE A 109 3.51 -7.00 -3.47
CA PHE A 109 2.42 -6.16 -2.95
C PHE A 109 1.17 -7.02 -2.83
N PHE A 110 0.76 -7.35 -1.60
CA PHE A 110 -0.46 -8.10 -1.31
C PHE A 110 -1.57 -7.17 -0.89
N ASN A 111 -2.75 -7.32 -1.46
CA ASN A 111 -3.93 -6.62 -0.98
C ASN A 111 -4.69 -7.49 0.04
N ASN A 112 -4.47 -7.21 1.31
CA ASN A 112 -5.18 -7.79 2.46
C ASN A 112 -6.38 -6.93 2.90
N GLY A 113 -6.77 -5.94 2.10
CA GLY A 113 -8.03 -5.21 2.28
C GLY A 113 -9.25 -6.11 2.06
N ASN A 114 -10.45 -5.53 2.01
CA ASN A 114 -11.70 -6.25 1.66
C ASN A 114 -12.29 -5.80 0.31
N ILE A 115 -11.60 -4.91 -0.39
CA ILE A 115 -11.93 -4.45 -1.73
C ILE A 115 -10.67 -4.40 -2.59
N ASN A 116 -10.85 -4.32 -3.91
CA ASN A 116 -9.75 -4.23 -4.86
C ASN A 116 -9.03 -2.89 -4.74
N ALA A 117 -7.71 -2.89 -4.90
CA ALA A 117 -6.94 -1.66 -5.01
C ALA A 117 -6.93 -1.16 -6.44
N GLN A 118 -7.30 0.11 -6.62
CA GLN A 118 -7.43 0.75 -7.92
C GLN A 118 -6.31 1.74 -8.14
N ASN A 119 -5.93 1.89 -9.41
CA ASN A 119 -4.93 2.83 -9.90
C ASN A 119 -3.68 2.88 -9.02
N CYS A 120 -3.07 1.73 -8.78
CA CYS A 120 -1.88 1.65 -7.95
C CYS A 120 -0.68 2.14 -8.74
N GLU A 121 0.06 3.10 -8.19
CA GLU A 121 1.24 3.71 -8.79
C GLU A 121 2.38 3.65 -7.77
N LEU A 122 3.59 3.35 -8.23
CA LEU A 122 4.77 3.25 -7.38
C LEU A 122 5.75 4.34 -7.76
N TYR A 123 6.28 5.06 -6.78
CA TYR A 123 7.23 6.14 -6.98
C TYR A 123 8.49 5.92 -6.16
N VAL A 124 9.62 6.39 -6.67
CA VAL A 124 10.83 6.57 -5.86
C VAL A 124 10.77 7.97 -5.26
N GLU A 125 10.67 8.07 -3.95
CA GLU A 125 10.62 9.36 -3.23
C GLU A 125 12.03 9.88 -2.95
N SER A 126 12.94 8.99 -2.56
CA SER A 126 14.34 9.34 -2.38
C SER A 126 15.22 8.11 -2.55
N ALA A 127 16.47 8.34 -2.93
CA ALA A 127 17.49 7.32 -3.01
C ALA A 127 18.81 7.91 -2.52
N SER A 128 19.55 7.14 -1.72
CA SER A 128 20.85 7.51 -1.22
C SER A 128 21.82 6.35 -1.29
N PHE A 129 23.07 6.68 -1.52
CA PHE A 129 24.20 5.76 -1.47
C PHE A 129 25.12 6.17 -0.33
N ILE A 130 25.49 5.20 0.51
CA ILE A 130 26.29 5.40 1.70
C ILE A 130 27.59 4.60 1.52
N SER A 131 28.73 5.31 1.54
CA SER A 131 30.07 4.74 1.46
C SER A 131 30.99 5.50 2.39
N ASP A 132 31.78 4.79 3.20
CA ASP A 132 32.84 5.37 4.05
C ASP A 132 32.44 6.67 4.79
N ASN A 133 31.27 6.64 5.44
CA ASN A 133 30.64 7.77 6.16
C ASN A 133 30.15 8.97 5.31
N SER A 134 30.24 8.89 3.99
CA SER A 134 29.62 9.87 3.08
C SER A 134 28.23 9.38 2.63
N ILE A 135 27.27 10.30 2.57
CA ILE A 135 25.93 10.03 2.03
C ILE A 135 25.81 10.83 0.72
N THR A 136 25.63 10.11 -0.39
CA THR A 136 25.36 10.69 -1.70
C THR A 136 23.88 10.51 -2.02
N THR A 137 23.13 11.61 -2.12
CA THR A 137 21.75 11.57 -2.60
C THR A 137 21.74 11.42 -4.11
N LEU A 138 20.94 10.47 -4.60
CA LEU A 138 20.78 10.19 -6.02
C LEU A 138 19.60 10.97 -6.57
N THR A 139 19.71 11.43 -7.81
CA THR A 139 18.61 12.08 -8.52
C THR A 139 17.51 11.06 -8.81
N VAL A 140 16.28 11.38 -8.43
CA VAL A 140 15.09 10.56 -8.70
C VAL A 140 14.20 11.30 -9.69
N GLU A 141 13.61 10.59 -10.65
CA GLU A 141 12.80 11.21 -11.71
C GLU A 141 11.41 11.68 -11.24
N ASN A 142 11.03 11.35 -10.00
CA ASN A 142 9.72 11.62 -9.41
C ASN A 142 8.55 11.28 -10.37
N ALA A 143 8.71 10.20 -11.13
CA ALA A 143 7.76 9.69 -12.11
C ALA A 143 7.27 8.30 -11.67
N PRO A 144 6.04 7.91 -12.03
CA PRO A 144 5.52 6.61 -11.67
C PRO A 144 6.33 5.52 -12.40
N ILE A 145 6.75 4.52 -11.63
CA ILE A 145 7.51 3.38 -12.10
C ILE A 145 6.61 2.51 -12.98
N ASN A 146 7.18 2.03 -14.09
CA ASN A 146 6.51 1.10 -14.98
C ASN A 146 6.48 -0.31 -14.36
N TRP A 147 5.27 -0.83 -14.14
CA TRP A 147 5.09 -2.14 -13.52
C TRP A 147 5.25 -3.27 -14.53
N ASN A 148 4.76 -3.08 -15.76
CA ASN A 148 4.80 -4.07 -16.84
C ASN A 148 4.62 -3.39 -18.20
N LEU A 149 5.63 -3.48 -19.07
CA LEU A 149 5.54 -3.23 -20.52
C LEU A 149 4.85 -1.90 -20.93
N GLY A 150 4.95 -0.85 -20.12
CA GLY A 150 4.38 0.47 -20.44
C GLY A 150 3.32 0.96 -19.46
N ASN A 151 2.80 0.07 -18.60
CA ASN A 151 1.76 0.43 -17.64
C ASN A 151 2.35 0.86 -16.31
N ASN A 152 2.17 2.15 -16.01
CA ASN A 152 2.56 2.75 -14.74
C ASN A 152 1.48 2.62 -13.65
N ILE A 153 0.27 2.26 -14.07
CA ILE A 153 -0.92 2.11 -13.22
C ILE A 153 -1.33 0.65 -13.23
N VAL A 154 -1.51 0.06 -12.04
CA VAL A 154 -1.95 -1.33 -11.90
C VAL A 154 -3.15 -1.51 -10.99
N TYR A 155 -3.88 -2.57 -11.29
CA TYR A 155 -4.96 -3.08 -10.46
C TYR A 155 -4.47 -4.27 -9.62
N ILE A 156 -4.78 -4.27 -8.32
CA ILE A 156 -4.46 -5.38 -7.41
C ILE A 156 -5.77 -5.90 -6.79
N PRO A 157 -6.26 -7.10 -7.18
CA PRO A 157 -7.52 -7.62 -6.69
C PRO A 157 -7.47 -7.90 -5.18
N TYR A 158 -8.64 -7.96 -4.54
CA TYR A 158 -8.81 -8.43 -3.18
C TYR A 158 -8.16 -9.82 -3.01
N GLN A 159 -7.36 -10.00 -1.96
CA GLN A 159 -6.54 -11.21 -1.71
C GLN A 159 -5.54 -11.55 -2.83
N GLY A 160 -5.36 -10.63 -3.78
CA GLY A 160 -4.39 -10.77 -4.86
C GLY A 160 -3.03 -10.22 -4.49
N LYS A 161 -2.05 -10.55 -5.34
CA LYS A 161 -0.70 -10.01 -5.25
C LYS A 161 -0.18 -9.53 -6.60
N LYS A 162 0.71 -8.55 -6.56
CA LYS A 162 1.58 -8.18 -7.68
C LYS A 162 3.03 -8.27 -7.26
N VAL A 163 3.87 -8.74 -8.18
CA VAL A 163 5.30 -8.94 -7.96
C VAL A 163 6.05 -8.05 -8.94
N LEU A 164 7.02 -7.29 -8.45
CA LEU A 164 7.88 -6.44 -9.26
C LEU A 164 9.35 -6.76 -9.00
N PRO A 165 10.17 -6.94 -10.05
CA PRO A 165 11.62 -6.98 -9.91
C PRO A 165 12.11 -5.68 -9.28
N LEU A 166 12.77 -5.78 -8.13
CA LEU A 166 13.23 -4.62 -7.37
C LEU A 166 14.72 -4.38 -7.57
N PHE A 167 15.48 -5.46 -7.67
CA PHE A 167 16.93 -5.46 -7.67
C PHE A 167 17.47 -6.54 -8.60
N GLU A 168 18.54 -6.20 -9.29
CA GLU A 168 19.30 -7.12 -10.14
C GLU A 168 20.78 -6.71 -10.11
N ILE A 169 21.67 -7.68 -9.86
CA ILE A 169 23.11 -7.55 -10.06
C ILE A 169 23.59 -8.65 -11.02
N ILE A 170 24.28 -8.23 -12.07
CA ILE A 170 24.74 -9.09 -13.16
C ILE A 170 26.23 -9.35 -13.01
N ALA A 171 26.65 -10.59 -13.26
CA ALA A 171 28.03 -11.03 -13.13
C ALA A 171 29.00 -10.19 -13.98
N PRO A 172 30.24 -9.97 -13.52
CA PRO A 172 31.28 -9.35 -14.33
C PRO A 172 31.58 -10.24 -15.55
N GLN A 173 31.82 -9.61 -16.70
CA GLN A 173 32.05 -10.32 -17.96
C GLN A 173 33.49 -10.15 -18.42
N LYS A 174 34.07 -11.21 -18.99
CA LYS A 174 35.36 -11.12 -19.69
C LYS A 174 35.08 -10.87 -21.17
N GLN A 175 35.53 -9.75 -21.70
CA GLN A 175 35.43 -9.44 -23.12
C GLN A 175 36.84 -9.48 -23.74
N SER A 176 37.00 -10.28 -24.80
CA SER A 176 38.23 -10.24 -25.60
C SER A 176 38.12 -9.12 -26.63
N THR A 177 39.10 -8.24 -26.66
CA THR A 177 39.26 -7.25 -27.73
C THR A 177 39.91 -7.90 -28.97
N PRO A 178 39.73 -7.32 -30.18
CA PRO A 178 40.38 -7.83 -31.40
C PRO A 178 41.91 -7.93 -31.30
N ASP A 179 42.54 -7.15 -30.42
CA ASP A 179 43.98 -7.15 -30.15
C ASP A 179 44.43 -8.24 -29.15
N GLY A 180 43.53 -9.13 -28.73
CA GLY A 180 43.84 -10.24 -27.81
C GLY A 180 43.96 -9.86 -26.34
N LYS A 181 43.74 -8.58 -25.97
CA LYS A 181 43.62 -8.17 -24.56
C LYS A 181 42.26 -8.58 -24.02
N THR A 182 42.26 -9.17 -22.82
CA THR A 182 41.04 -9.52 -22.09
C THR A 182 40.72 -8.41 -21.11
N ASP A 183 39.65 -7.68 -21.39
CA ASP A 183 39.11 -6.67 -20.48
C ASP A 183 38.03 -7.28 -19.60
N ILE A 184 38.01 -6.85 -18.33
CA ILE A 184 36.99 -7.27 -17.35
C ILE A 184 35.97 -6.14 -17.27
N ILE A 185 34.75 -6.44 -17.73
CA ILE A 185 33.59 -5.59 -17.51
C ILE A 185 33.13 -5.83 -16.07
N PRO A 186 33.07 -4.80 -15.22
CA PRO A 186 32.64 -4.94 -13.84
C PRO A 186 31.17 -5.38 -13.75
N ALA A 187 30.78 -5.85 -12.55
CA ALA A 187 29.39 -6.17 -12.29
C ALA A 187 28.47 -4.97 -12.55
N THR A 188 27.25 -5.23 -13.00
CA THR A 188 26.26 -4.17 -13.27
C THR A 188 25.13 -4.26 -12.27
N LEU A 189 24.77 -3.12 -11.67
CA LEU A 189 23.69 -2.99 -10.70
C LEU A 189 22.47 -2.36 -11.36
N LYS A 190 21.28 -2.90 -11.08
CA LYS A 190 20.01 -2.31 -11.45
C LYS A 190 19.08 -2.32 -10.25
N ILE A 191 18.52 -1.16 -9.96
CA ILE A 191 17.55 -0.96 -8.89
C ILE A 191 16.33 -0.29 -9.52
N LEU A 192 15.15 -0.81 -9.20
CA LEU A 192 13.90 -0.34 -9.77
C LEU A 192 13.72 1.17 -9.54
N GLY A 193 13.54 1.93 -10.62
CA GLY A 193 13.33 3.38 -10.59
C GLY A 193 14.60 4.24 -10.57
N LEU A 194 15.80 3.63 -10.57
CA LEU A 194 17.07 4.33 -10.73
C LEU A 194 17.66 4.04 -12.11
N LYS A 195 18.09 5.09 -12.82
CA LYS A 195 18.76 4.97 -14.13
C LYS A 195 20.27 5.10 -13.97
N ASN A 196 21.02 4.28 -14.71
CA ASN A 196 22.48 4.37 -14.87
C ASN A 196 23.27 4.44 -13.55
N ILE A 197 22.97 3.53 -12.62
CA ILE A 197 23.75 3.38 -11.40
C ILE A 197 24.98 2.50 -11.66
N GLU A 198 26.15 3.02 -11.30
CA GLU A 198 27.38 2.23 -11.27
C GLU A 198 27.34 1.26 -10.09
N ALA A 199 27.77 0.02 -10.30
CA ALA A 199 27.89 -0.93 -9.21
C ALA A 199 29.06 -0.51 -8.31
N LYS A 200 28.73 -0.10 -7.08
CA LYS A 200 29.70 0.33 -6.06
C LYS A 200 29.49 -0.44 -4.76
N ALA A 201 30.59 -0.75 -4.10
CA ALA A 201 30.59 -1.28 -2.74
C ALA A 201 30.02 -0.22 -1.78
N GLY A 202 29.08 -0.61 -0.93
CA GLY A 202 28.44 0.29 0.03
C GLY A 202 26.98 -0.10 0.28
N LYS A 203 26.24 0.83 0.86
CA LYS A 203 24.84 0.66 1.22
C LYS A 203 23.95 1.59 0.41
N TRP A 204 22.98 1.02 -0.28
CA TRP A 204 21.96 1.73 -1.04
C TRP A 204 20.67 1.73 -0.23
N GLU A 205 20.12 2.92 0.03
CA GLU A 205 18.79 3.07 0.65
C GLU A 205 17.84 3.77 -0.33
N ILE A 206 16.71 3.15 -0.60
CA ILE A 206 15.70 3.66 -1.52
C ILE A 206 14.35 3.68 -0.82
N ILE A 207 13.70 4.83 -0.79
CA ILE A 207 12.35 4.99 -0.23
C ILE A 207 11.36 4.99 -1.38
N TYR A 208 10.47 4.01 -1.36
CA TYR A 208 9.37 3.89 -2.30
C TYR A 208 8.06 4.33 -1.65
N CYS A 209 7.17 4.91 -2.46
CA CYS A 209 5.81 5.27 -2.05
C CYS A 209 4.80 4.64 -3.02
N LEU A 210 3.94 3.77 -2.50
CA LEU A 210 2.83 3.16 -3.21
C LEU A 210 1.58 4.03 -3.01
N TYR A 211 1.07 4.60 -4.09
CA TYR A 211 -0.20 5.30 -4.15
C TYR A 211 -1.29 4.37 -4.69
N SER A 212 -2.52 4.60 -4.26
CA SER A 212 -3.73 3.99 -4.82
C SER A 212 -4.90 4.93 -4.56
N THR A 213 -5.85 5.02 -5.49
CA THR A 213 -6.97 5.97 -5.38
C THR A 213 -7.88 5.73 -4.18
N ASN A 214 -7.94 4.49 -3.69
CA ASN A 214 -8.81 4.08 -2.60
C ASN A 214 -8.04 3.59 -1.36
N SER A 215 -6.76 3.94 -1.25
CA SER A 215 -5.92 3.71 -0.07
C SER A 215 -5.14 4.97 0.31
N LYS A 216 -4.71 5.06 1.56
CA LYS A 216 -3.65 6.00 1.91
C LYS A 216 -2.34 5.56 1.26
N PRO A 217 -1.44 6.50 0.92
CA PRO A 217 -0.10 6.17 0.45
C PRO A 217 0.64 5.32 1.48
N GLN A 218 1.35 4.29 1.02
CA GLN A 218 2.19 3.46 1.86
C GLN A 218 3.64 3.61 1.46
N LYS A 219 4.51 3.85 2.44
CA LYS A 219 5.94 4.01 2.22
C LYS A 219 6.69 2.81 2.74
N PHE A 220 7.73 2.43 2.02
CA PHE A 220 8.68 1.42 2.48
C PHE A 220 10.09 1.79 2.03
N LYS A 221 11.05 1.48 2.88
CA LYS A 221 12.47 1.60 2.60
C LYS A 221 13.01 0.25 2.16
N TYR A 222 13.71 0.24 1.03
CA TYR A 222 14.51 -0.88 0.58
C TYR A 222 15.98 -0.57 0.78
N ILE A 223 16.70 -1.52 1.38
CA ILE A 223 18.11 -1.40 1.72
C ILE A 223 18.86 -2.53 1.01
N VAL A 224 19.92 -2.18 0.29
CA VAL A 224 20.87 -3.15 -0.29
C VAL A 224 22.26 -2.81 0.20
N GLU A 225 22.94 -3.76 0.82
CA GLU A 225 24.32 -3.62 1.26
C GLU A 225 25.19 -4.64 0.52
N TRP A 226 26.22 -4.15 -0.17
CA TRP A 226 27.11 -4.99 -0.96
C TRP A 226 28.56 -4.56 -0.77
N ASN A 227 29.48 -5.50 -0.56
CA ASN A 227 30.91 -5.18 -0.35
C ASN A 227 31.73 -5.00 -1.64
N GLY A 228 31.12 -5.16 -2.83
CA GLY A 228 31.79 -5.02 -4.12
C GLY A 228 32.38 -6.31 -4.71
N ASN A 229 32.44 -7.39 -3.94
CA ASN A 229 32.94 -8.67 -4.42
C ASN A 229 31.84 -9.47 -5.12
N TRP A 230 32.23 -10.34 -6.05
CA TRP A 230 31.32 -11.24 -6.74
C TRP A 230 31.61 -12.69 -6.33
N GLU A 231 30.58 -13.39 -5.86
CA GLU A 231 30.66 -14.82 -5.58
C GLU A 231 29.90 -15.63 -6.63
N GLU A 232 30.45 -16.77 -7.03
CA GLU A 232 29.89 -17.60 -8.10
C GLU A 232 28.62 -18.35 -7.68
N ARG A 233 28.35 -18.44 -6.38
CA ARG A 233 27.21 -19.16 -5.79
C ARG A 233 26.48 -18.33 -4.73
N GLN A 234 25.17 -18.52 -4.67
CA GLN A 234 24.27 -17.86 -3.72
C GLN A 234 24.64 -18.05 -2.25
N THR A 235 25.13 -19.25 -1.91
CA THR A 235 25.52 -19.64 -0.55
C THR A 235 26.65 -18.79 0.01
N GLU A 236 27.52 -18.27 -0.84
CA GLU A 236 28.63 -17.37 -0.50
C GLU A 236 28.19 -15.90 -0.68
N MET A 237 27.43 -15.63 -1.75
CA MET A 237 26.95 -14.28 -2.07
C MET A 237 26.10 -13.67 -0.94
N LYS A 238 25.30 -14.46 -0.22
CA LYS A 238 24.42 -13.97 0.86
C LYS A 238 25.15 -13.30 2.02
N ASP A 239 26.41 -13.65 2.26
CA ASP A 239 27.20 -13.07 3.35
C ASP A 239 27.70 -11.66 3.00
N ILE A 240 27.84 -11.40 1.70
CA ILE A 240 28.39 -10.15 1.15
C ILE A 240 27.37 -9.24 0.47
N LEU A 241 26.18 -9.77 0.12
CA LEU A 241 25.04 -9.07 -0.45
C LEU A 241 23.82 -9.28 0.43
N LYS A 242 23.45 -8.24 1.17
CA LYS A 242 22.30 -8.24 2.08
C LYS A 242 21.22 -7.31 1.56
N MET A 243 19.97 -7.72 1.71
CA MET A 243 18.82 -6.91 1.33
C MET A 243 17.81 -6.90 2.46
N LYS A 244 17.15 -5.76 2.66
CA LYS A 244 16.12 -5.60 3.67
C LYS A 244 15.02 -4.67 3.19
N LEU A 245 13.79 -4.95 3.61
CA LEU A 245 12.65 -4.08 3.41
C LEU A 245 12.07 -3.69 4.77
N GLU A 246 11.82 -2.40 4.95
CA GLU A 246 11.27 -1.81 6.17
C GLU A 246 10.08 -0.92 5.83
N MET A 247 8.95 -1.09 6.52
CA MET A 247 7.80 -0.19 6.38
C MET A 247 8.06 1.14 7.10
N LEU A 248 7.57 2.25 6.54
CA LEU A 248 7.72 3.61 7.11
C LEU A 248 6.38 4.20 7.56
#